data_AF-A0A4V1ZSV9-F1
#
_entry.id   AF-A0A4V1ZSV9-F1
#
_cell.length_a   1.000
_cell.length_b   1.000
_cell.length_c   1.000
_cell.angle_alpha   90.00
_cell.angle_beta   90.00
_cell.angle_gamma   90.00
#
_symmetry.space_group_name_H-M   'P 1'
#
loop_
_entity.id
_entity.type
_entity.pdbx_description
1 polymer ?
#
loop_
_entity_poly.entity_id
_entity_poly.type
_entity_poly.pdbx_seq_one_letter_code
_entity_poly.pdbx_strand_id
1 'polypeptide(L)' 'MVGWHVSESLHTDLILTAFNRAVAVCQPPPGLLVHADRGSQYTSEVFTTLLDRP' A
#
# COMPACT_ATOMS: atom_id res chain seq x y z
N MET A 1 -11.89 -0.31 7.98
CA MET A 1 -10.76 0.37 7.31
C MET A 1 -9.69 0.66 8.36
N VAL A 2 -8.42 0.33 8.08
CA VAL A 2 -7.29 0.47 9.02
C VAL A 2 -6.20 1.44 8.55
N GLY A 3 -6.25 1.86 7.28
CA GLY A 3 -5.42 2.92 6.70
C GLY A 3 -6.13 3.50 5.49
N TRP A 4 -6.08 4.82 5.33
CA TRP A 4 -6.70 5.54 4.22
C TRP A 4 -5.95 6.85 3.97
N HIS A 5 -6.05 7.34 2.73
CA HIS A 5 -5.51 8.61 2.30
C HIS A 5 -6.38 9.17 1.17
N VAL A 6 -6.59 10.48 1.14
CA VAL A 6 -7.37 11.17 0.12
C VAL A 6 -6.46 12.18 -0.56
N SER A 7 -6.53 12.25 -1.89
CA SER A 7 -5.79 13.20 -2.71
C SER A 7 -6.68 13.67 -3.86
N GLU A 8 -6.35 14.83 -4.42
CA GLU A 8 -7.02 15.38 -5.61
C GLU A 8 -6.66 14.60 -6.89
N SER A 9 -5.61 13.78 -6.85
CA SER A 9 -5.14 12.99 -7.99
C SER A 9 -4.72 11.58 -7.58
N LEU A 10 -4.98 10.61 -8.46
CA LEU A 10 -4.74 9.19 -8.22
C LEU A 10 -3.28 8.81 -8.55
N HIS A 11 -2.35 9.23 -7.70
CA HIS A 11 -0.93 8.87 -7.77
C HIS A 11 -0.60 7.67 -6.88
N THR A 12 0.51 6.99 -7.16
CA THR A 12 1.01 5.87 -6.35
C THR A 12 1.19 6.27 -4.87
N ASP A 13 1.59 7.51 -4.59
CA ASP A 13 1.75 8.01 -3.21
C ASP A 13 0.49 7.87 -2.34
N LEU A 14 -0.70 7.91 -2.96
CA LEU A 14 -1.96 7.68 -2.26
C LEU A 14 -2.01 6.27 -1.67
N ILE A 15 -1.66 5.25 -2.46
CA ILE A 15 -1.70 3.86 -2.00
C ILE A 15 -0.53 3.54 -1.06
N LEU A 16 0.65 4.17 -1.26
CA LEU A 16 1.79 4.02 -0.35
C LEU A 16 1.44 4.54 1.06
N THR A 17 0.82 5.72 1.12
CA THR A 17 0.45 6.37 2.39
C THR A 17 -0.63 5.57 3.12
N ALA A 18 -1.66 5.14 2.40
CA ALA A 18 -2.73 4.33 2.99
C ALA A 18 -2.20 2.98 3.51
N PHE A 19 -1.34 2.31 2.73
CA PHE A 19 -0.73 1.03 3.12
C PHE A 19 0.17 1.17 4.36
N ASN A 20 1.08 2.15 4.37
CA ASN A 20 1.97 2.36 5.53
C ASN A 20 1.21 2.68 6.82
N ARG A 21 0.11 3.45 6.72
CA ARG A 21 -0.79 3.69 7.86
C ARG A 21 -1.46 2.40 8.36
N ALA A 22 -1.95 1.57 7.43
CA ALA A 22 -2.55 0.28 7.78
C ALA A 22 -1.55 -0.65 8.46
N VAL A 23 -0.33 -0.78 7.93
CA VAL A 23 0.74 -1.60 8.53
C VAL A 23 1.13 -1.09 9.91
N ALA A 24 1.27 0.23 10.09
CA ALA A 24 1.60 0.82 11.38
C ALA A 24 0.55 0.51 12.46
N VAL A 25 -0.74 0.52 12.09
CA VAL A 25 -1.85 0.21 13.00
C VAL A 25 -1.96 -1.29 13.28
N CYS A 26 -1.84 -2.12 12.23
CA CYS A 26 -2.11 -3.55 12.34
C CYS A 26 -0.91 -4.37 12.83
N GLN A 27 0.32 -3.89 12.62
CA GLN A 27 1.55 -4.62 12.93
C GLN A 27 1.50 -6.10 12.48
N PRO A 28 1.23 -6.37 11.19
CA PRO A 28 1.01 -7.73 10.72
C PRO A 28 2.28 -8.58 10.89
N PRO A 29 2.15 -9.88 11.21
CA PRO A 29 3.29 -10.79 11.24
C PRO A 29 3.87 -11.01 9.84
N PRO A 30 5.10 -11.55 9.73
CA PRO A 30 5.67 -11.96 8.44
C PRO A 30 4.73 -12.88 7.65
N GLY A 31 4.70 -12.72 6.33
CA GLY A 31 3.81 -13.46 5.43
C GLY A 31 2.50 -12.76 5.08
N LEU A 32 2.43 -11.42 5.24
CA LEU A 32 1.30 -10.61 4.82
C LEU A 32 1.02 -10.79 3.31
N LEU A 33 -0.20 -11.24 2.97
CA LEU A 33 -0.68 -11.27 1.60
C LEU A 33 -1.43 -9.97 1.28
N VAL A 34 -0.94 -9.23 0.28
CA VAL A 34 -1.61 -8.03 -0.24
C VAL A 34 -2.44 -8.40 -1.46
N HIS A 35 -3.76 -8.19 -1.36
CA HIS A 35 -4.67 -8.34 -2.49
C HIS A 35 -5.09 -6.96 -2.99
N ALA A 36 -4.77 -6.66 -4.23
CA ALA A 36 -5.16 -5.43 -4.92
C ALA A 36 -5.60 -5.76 -6.35
N ASP A 37 -6.31 -4.83 -6.97
CA ASP A 37 -6.60 -4.91 -8.40
C ASP A 37 -5.34 -4.63 -9.25
N ARG A 38 -5.49 -4.57 -10.58
CA ARG A 38 -4.39 -4.33 -11.53
C ARG A 38 -4.25 -2.86 -11.94
N GLY A 39 -4.72 -1.91 -11.12
CA GLY A 39 -4.53 -0.49 -11.35
C GLY A 39 -3.04 -0.12 -11.36
N SER A 40 -2.67 0.88 -12.16
CA SER A 40 -1.26 1.26 -12.37
C SER A 40 -0.54 1.67 -11.08
N GLN A 41 -1.27 2.15 -10.08
CA GLN A 41 -0.74 2.49 -8.76
C GLN A 41 -0.27 1.22 -8.03
N TYR A 42 -1.03 0.13 -8.11
CA TYR A 42 -0.72 -1.17 -7.51
C TYR A 42 0.26 -2.02 -8.32
N THR A 43 0.39 -1.76 -9.63
CA THR A 43 1.40 -2.41 -10.47
C THR A 43 2.66 -1.56 -10.65
N SER A 44 2.77 -0.44 -9.93
CA SER A 44 3.93 0.44 -10.03
C SER A 44 5.14 -0.16 -9.33
N GLU A 45 6.34 0.08 -9.88
CA GLU A 45 7.61 -0.40 -9.32
C GLU A 45 7.82 0.06 -7.86
N VAL A 46 7.40 1.28 -7.53
CA VAL A 46 7.53 1.83 -6.18
C VAL A 46 6.70 1.05 -5.17
N PHE A 47 5.47 0.66 -5.55
CA PHE A 47 4.62 -0.13 -4.66
C PHE A 47 5.09 -1.57 -4.54
N THR A 48 5.47 -2.22 -5.64
CA THR A 48 5.98 -3.61 -5.57
C THR A 48 7.26 -3.67 -4.73
N THR A 49 8.17 -2.72 -4.90
CA THR A 49 9.39 -2.61 -4.07
C THR A 49 9.07 -2.37 -2.60
N LEU A 50 7.98 -1.66 -2.28
CA LEU A 50 7.53 -1.50 -0.89
C LEU A 50 7.10 -2.85 -0.26
N LEU A 51 6.43 -3.70 -1.04
CA LEU A 51 5.95 -5.02 -0.58
C LEU A 51 7.07 -6.04 -0.39
N ASP A 52 8.15 -5.90 -1.16
CA ASP A 52 9.32 -6.78 -1.06
C ASP A 52 10.26 -6.44 0.12
N ARG A 53 9.94 -5.40 0.90
CA ARG A 53 10.72 -5.04 2.09
C ARG A 53 10.50 -6.07 3.21
N PRO A 54 11.57 -6.48 3.91
CA PRO A 54 11.50 -7.45 5.00
C PRO A 54 10.77 -6.93 6.25
#